data_AF-A0A2N2IVD6-F1
#
_entry.id   AF-A0A2N2IVD6-F1
#
_cell.length_a   1.000
_cell.length_b   1.000
_cell.length_c   1.000
_cell.angle_alpha   90.00
_cell.angle_beta   90.00
_cell.angle_gamma   90.00
#
_symmetry.space_group_name_H-M   'P 1'
#
loop_
_entity.id
_entity.type
_entity.pdbx_description
1 polymer ?
#
loop_
_entity_poly.entity_id
_entity_poly.type
_entity_poly.pdbx_seq_one_letter_code
_entity_poly.pdbx_strand_id
1 'polypeptide(L)'
;MLFGASGLMKPHLLGVPIVAALHAAWHLRVLEESWRRQLGAFVSIGVGSVATVLACVAWFAARGALGDLHHTLFVFAPGYASTTWNTQLLLHYSYAAVYRATGGYSAIVGIGLLLSLAVGGRMPREREGLWLIAAAALPQTLGIAVQSKFFAYHFGATLPFCALLAAPGLWKAWRWAQRVRWVGAPLFGVGLLAAADARTATVDLSETFLQRSWKRTHALLTGTAQDRARVDGELYTVADVHYGANMLVAAWLQQNTEPDDTVFIWGFEPHVHVASGRRPASRFIYNVPQRVAWENQWARDKLLEDLRHNPPEVIVVEHGDVFPLVTGNHDDSARALMDFPELQAWMGDYSLRDRIQDFDLYVRR
;
A
#
# COMPACT_ATOMS: atom_id res chain seq x y z
N MET A 1 -20.75 8.80 0.94
CA MET A 1 -20.41 7.36 0.88
C MET A 1 -19.00 7.15 0.36
N LEU A 2 -18.66 7.63 -0.85
CA LEU A 2 -17.31 7.44 -1.42
C LEU A 2 -16.16 7.95 -0.52
N PHE A 3 -16.31 9.10 0.13
CA PHE A 3 -15.30 9.58 1.10
C PHE A 3 -15.11 8.66 2.32
N GLY A 4 -16.20 8.08 2.82
CA GLY A 4 -16.13 7.09 3.90
C GLY A 4 -15.41 5.82 3.44
N ALA A 5 -15.74 5.33 2.23
CA ALA A 5 -15.08 4.18 1.62
C ALA A 5 -13.58 4.44 1.40
N SER A 6 -13.20 5.62 0.91
CA SER A 6 -11.78 5.98 0.76
C SER A 6 -11.06 6.03 2.10
N GLY A 7 -11.72 6.53 3.15
CA GLY A 7 -11.18 6.54 4.52
C GLY A 7 -10.97 5.14 5.09
N LEU A 8 -11.86 4.19 4.81
CA LEU A 8 -11.69 2.78 5.19
C LEU A 8 -10.52 2.12 4.44
N MET A 9 -10.28 2.48 3.18
CA MET A 9 -9.12 1.97 2.43
C MET A 9 -7.80 2.58 2.91
N LYS A 10 -7.79 3.87 3.21
CA LYS A 10 -6.64 4.61 3.73
C LYS A 10 -7.12 5.61 4.79
N PRO A 11 -6.86 5.39 6.09
CA PRO A 11 -7.38 6.24 7.16
C PRO A 11 -7.09 7.73 7.00
N HIS A 12 -5.93 8.09 6.45
CA HIS A 12 -5.55 9.49 6.23
C HIS A 12 -6.45 10.22 5.21
N LEU A 13 -7.17 9.48 4.35
CA LEU A 13 -8.17 10.06 3.44
C LEU A 13 -9.47 10.50 4.15
N LEU A 14 -9.66 10.17 5.44
CA LEU A 14 -10.78 10.68 6.23
C LEU A 14 -10.74 12.22 6.39
N GLY A 15 -9.60 12.87 6.14
CA GLY A 15 -9.52 14.34 6.11
C GLY A 15 -10.11 14.98 4.83
N VAL A 16 -10.16 14.25 3.72
CA VAL A 16 -10.66 14.75 2.43
C VAL A 16 -12.13 15.21 2.48
N PRO A 17 -13.09 14.48 3.08
CA PRO A 17 -14.47 14.97 3.18
C PRO A 17 -14.59 16.29 3.93
N ILE A 18 -13.70 16.59 4.90
CA ILE A 18 -13.70 17.88 5.61
C ILE A 18 -13.35 19.00 4.63
N VAL A 19 -12.29 18.81 3.84
CA VAL A 19 -11.88 19.78 2.81
C VAL A 19 -13.02 20.01 1.80
N ALA A 20 -13.64 18.94 1.30
CA ALA A 20 -14.74 19.02 0.35
C ALA A 20 -15.97 19.73 0.94
N ALA A 21 -16.32 19.41 2.20
CA ALA A 21 -17.45 20.01 2.90
C ALA A 21 -17.24 21.50 3.19
N LEU A 22 -16.04 21.89 3.63
CA LEU A 22 -15.68 23.29 3.83
C LEU A 22 -15.70 24.08 2.51
N HIS A 23 -15.16 23.50 1.44
CA HIS A 23 -15.18 24.12 0.12
C HIS A 23 -16.61 24.29 -0.41
N ALA A 24 -17.46 23.27 -0.29
CA ALA A 24 -18.86 23.34 -0.71
C ALA A 24 -19.64 24.41 0.08
N ALA A 25 -19.45 24.48 1.41
CA ALA A 25 -20.07 25.50 2.23
C ALA A 25 -19.59 26.91 1.88
N TRP A 26 -18.28 27.08 1.64
CA TRP A 26 -17.71 28.35 1.20
C TRP A 26 -18.23 28.79 -0.17
N HIS A 27 -18.29 27.87 -1.14
CA HIS A 27 -18.80 28.16 -2.47
C HIS A 27 -20.28 28.58 -2.44
N LEU A 28 -21.11 27.88 -1.67
CA LEU A 28 -22.52 28.27 -1.44
C LEU A 28 -22.62 29.64 -0.78
N ARG A 29 -21.73 29.96 0.17
CA ARG A 29 -21.68 31.29 0.80
C ARG A 29 -21.34 32.39 -0.20
N VAL A 30 -20.42 32.15 -1.13
CA VAL A 30 -20.06 33.10 -2.20
C VAL A 30 -21.24 33.32 -3.16
N LEU A 31 -22.08 32.31 -3.37
CA LEU A 31 -23.33 32.42 -4.13
C LEU A 31 -24.49 33.02 -3.33
N GLU A 32 -24.22 33.56 -2.12
CA GLU A 32 -25.21 34.15 -1.22
C GLU A 32 -26.34 33.18 -0.82
N GLU A 33 -26.07 31.88 -0.87
CA GLU A 33 -27.04 30.86 -0.48
C GLU A 33 -27.26 30.84 1.04
N SER A 34 -28.48 30.47 1.45
CA SER A 34 -28.84 30.41 2.87
C SER A 34 -27.92 29.50 3.70
N TRP A 35 -27.68 29.86 4.96
CA TRP A 35 -26.87 29.04 5.89
C TRP A 35 -27.39 27.60 6.03
N ARG A 36 -28.71 27.39 5.84
CA ARG A 36 -29.32 26.06 5.84
C ARG A 36 -28.83 25.19 4.70
N ARG A 37 -28.66 25.75 3.50
CA ARG A 37 -28.07 25.03 2.34
C ARG A 37 -26.59 24.75 2.56
N GLN A 38 -25.84 25.70 3.12
CA GLN A 38 -24.42 25.51 3.48
C GLN A 38 -24.25 24.36 4.49
N LEU A 39 -25.03 24.37 5.58
CA LEU A 39 -25.05 23.31 6.57
C LEU A 39 -25.52 21.99 5.96
N GLY A 40 -26.55 22.02 5.11
CA GLY A 40 -27.06 20.84 4.41
C GLY A 40 -25.99 20.15 3.56
N ALA A 41 -25.17 20.89 2.82
CA ALA A 41 -24.06 20.34 2.06
C ALA A 41 -23.00 19.70 2.97
N PHE A 42 -22.61 20.40 4.03
CA PHE A 42 -21.64 19.91 5.01
C PHE A 42 -22.11 18.62 5.68
N VAL A 43 -23.35 18.61 6.18
CA VAL A 43 -23.99 17.46 6.84
C VAL A 43 -24.15 16.30 5.85
N SER A 44 -24.53 16.55 4.61
CA SER A 44 -24.69 15.48 3.61
C SER A 44 -23.38 14.75 3.33
N ILE A 45 -22.26 15.48 3.20
CA ILE A 45 -20.93 14.89 3.03
C ILE A 45 -20.51 14.13 4.30
N GLY A 46 -20.74 14.72 5.48
CA GLY A 46 -20.42 14.11 6.77
C GLY A 46 -21.20 12.82 7.01
N VAL A 47 -22.53 12.86 6.95
CA VAL A 47 -23.43 11.70 7.10
C VAL A 47 -23.08 10.61 6.10
N GLY A 48 -22.87 10.96 4.83
CA GLY A 48 -22.49 10.00 3.81
C GLY A 48 -21.15 9.33 4.11
N SER A 49 -20.21 10.00 4.76
CA SER A 49 -18.90 9.44 5.11
C SER A 49 -18.99 8.55 6.36
N VAL A 50 -19.66 9.05 7.40
CA VAL A 50 -19.86 8.35 8.68
C VAL A 50 -20.71 7.10 8.49
N ALA A 51 -21.78 7.14 7.69
CA ALA A 51 -22.64 5.99 7.46
C ALA A 51 -21.87 4.78 6.89
N THR A 52 -20.90 5.00 6.00
CA THR A 52 -20.07 3.92 5.46
C THR A 52 -19.13 3.33 6.53
N VAL A 53 -18.55 4.17 7.39
CA VAL A 53 -17.72 3.69 8.52
C VAL A 53 -18.56 2.91 9.52
N LEU A 54 -19.75 3.43 9.89
CA LEU A 54 -20.67 2.75 10.79
C LEU A 54 -21.18 1.43 10.23
N ALA A 55 -21.44 1.34 8.92
CA ALA A 55 -21.81 0.09 8.27
C ALA A 55 -20.68 -0.96 8.38
N CYS A 56 -19.41 -0.54 8.23
CA CYS A 56 -18.26 -1.42 8.44
C CYS A 56 -18.18 -1.89 9.90
N VAL A 57 -18.28 -0.98 10.86
CA VAL A 57 -18.26 -1.31 12.30
C VAL A 57 -19.42 -2.25 12.67
N ALA A 58 -20.63 -1.98 12.16
CA ALA A 58 -21.79 -2.82 12.37
C ALA A 58 -21.61 -4.23 11.79
N TRP A 59 -20.92 -4.35 10.65
CA TRP A 59 -20.57 -5.66 10.09
C TRP A 59 -19.61 -6.43 11.00
N PHE A 60 -18.56 -5.80 11.53
CA PHE A 60 -17.67 -6.44 12.51
C PHE A 60 -18.40 -6.81 13.80
N ALA A 61 -19.33 -5.97 14.27
CA ALA A 61 -20.21 -6.27 15.40
C ALA A 61 -21.07 -7.50 15.16
N ALA A 62 -21.73 -7.58 14.00
CA ALA A 62 -22.54 -8.72 13.61
C ALA A 62 -21.73 -10.03 13.48
N ARG A 63 -20.40 -9.93 13.28
CA ARG A 63 -19.48 -11.07 13.22
C ARG A 63 -18.80 -11.40 14.56
N GLY A 64 -19.11 -10.67 15.64
CA GLY A 64 -18.43 -10.83 16.92
C GLY A 64 -16.95 -10.41 16.91
N ALA A 65 -16.52 -9.67 15.89
CA ALA A 65 -15.13 -9.31 15.61
C ALA A 65 -14.79 -7.86 15.99
N LEU A 66 -15.61 -7.21 16.83
CA LEU A 66 -15.31 -5.85 17.32
C LEU A 66 -14.03 -5.79 18.15
N GLY A 67 -13.73 -6.86 18.91
CA GLY A 67 -12.49 -6.97 19.67
C GLY A 67 -11.27 -6.93 18.76
N ASP A 68 -11.27 -7.72 17.69
CA ASP A 68 -10.17 -7.76 16.72
C ASP A 68 -10.06 -6.45 15.93
N LEU A 69 -11.20 -5.83 15.57
CA LEU A 69 -11.20 -4.51 14.94
C LEU A 69 -10.60 -3.44 15.85
N HIS A 70 -11.01 -3.41 17.12
CA HIS A 70 -10.48 -2.49 18.12
C HIS A 70 -8.97 -2.70 18.30
N HIS A 71 -8.55 -3.94 18.50
CA HIS A 71 -7.14 -4.29 18.62
C HIS A 71 -6.34 -3.81 17.41
N THR A 72 -6.79 -4.13 16.20
CA THR A 72 -6.11 -3.72 14.97
C THR A 72 -5.96 -2.20 14.85
N LEU A 73 -7.04 -1.45 15.10
CA LEU A 73 -7.06 0.00 14.88
C LEU A 73 -6.40 0.81 16.00
N PHE A 74 -6.52 0.35 17.26
CA PHE A 74 -6.14 1.14 18.43
C PHE A 74 -4.97 0.56 19.23
N VAL A 75 -4.56 -0.69 18.97
CA VAL A 75 -3.40 -1.32 19.60
C VAL A 75 -2.31 -1.55 18.55
N PHE A 76 -2.60 -2.39 17.55
CA PHE A 76 -1.61 -2.79 16.56
C PHE A 76 -1.16 -1.65 15.65
N ALA A 77 -2.08 -0.92 15.02
CA ALA A 77 -1.70 0.15 14.09
C ALA A 77 -0.91 1.30 14.75
N PRO A 78 -1.27 1.79 15.96
CA PRO A 78 -0.45 2.76 16.68
C PRO A 78 0.92 2.22 17.08
N GLY A 79 0.99 0.99 17.62
CA GLY A 79 2.26 0.34 17.95
C GLY A 79 3.16 0.20 16.73
N TYR A 80 2.60 -0.25 15.61
CA TYR A 80 3.29 -0.40 14.33
C TYR A 80 3.82 0.93 13.78
N ALA A 81 3.05 2.00 13.89
CA ALA A 81 3.48 3.34 13.50
C ALA A 81 4.60 3.85 14.41
N SER A 82 4.53 3.55 15.72
CA SER A 82 5.54 3.99 16.68
C SER A 82 6.92 3.36 16.46
N THR A 83 7.00 2.17 15.83
CA THR A 83 8.27 1.46 15.57
C THR A 83 9.34 2.34 14.89
N THR A 84 8.95 3.26 14.00
CA THR A 84 9.89 4.13 13.28
C THR A 84 9.72 5.61 13.61
N TRP A 85 8.78 5.95 14.50
CA TRP A 85 8.42 7.34 14.76
C TRP A 85 9.42 8.03 15.68
N ASN A 86 9.91 9.19 15.25
CA ASN A 86 10.70 10.09 16.07
C ASN A 86 10.21 11.54 15.88
N THR A 87 9.68 12.16 16.95
CA THR A 87 9.14 13.52 16.91
C THR A 87 10.18 14.57 16.51
N GLN A 88 11.47 14.35 16.82
CA GLN A 88 12.55 15.25 16.44
C GLN A 88 12.78 15.27 14.91
N LEU A 89 12.31 14.24 14.20
CA LEU A 89 12.42 14.09 12.76
C LEU A 89 11.14 14.50 12.00
N LEU A 90 10.14 15.11 12.66
CA LEU A 90 8.87 15.48 12.03
C LEU A 90 9.05 16.33 10.76
N LEU A 91 9.94 17.33 10.80
CA LEU A 91 10.24 18.17 9.63
C LEU A 91 10.88 17.35 8.50
N HIS A 92 11.81 16.45 8.85
CA HIS A 92 12.42 15.54 7.90
C HIS A 92 11.39 14.62 7.25
N TYR A 93 10.47 14.04 8.03
CA TYR A 93 9.42 13.18 7.51
C TYR A 93 8.43 13.93 6.61
N SER A 94 8.08 15.15 6.99
CA SER A 94 7.21 16.02 6.20
C SER A 94 7.85 16.39 4.87
N TYR A 95 9.14 16.76 4.89
CA TYR A 95 9.92 16.98 3.66
C TYR A 95 9.97 15.72 2.80
N ALA A 96 10.30 14.56 3.38
CA ALA A 96 10.39 13.30 2.66
C ALA A 96 9.05 12.90 2.03
N ALA A 97 7.93 13.09 2.73
CA ALA A 97 6.60 12.84 2.22
C ALA A 97 6.28 13.75 1.02
N VAL A 98 6.50 15.06 1.16
CA VAL A 98 6.25 16.01 0.07
C VAL A 98 7.14 15.70 -1.13
N TYR A 99 8.45 15.53 -0.91
CA TYR A 99 9.42 15.20 -1.96
C TYR A 99 9.01 13.94 -2.73
N ARG A 100 8.71 12.85 -2.02
CA ARG A 100 8.31 11.57 -2.64
C ARG A 100 6.99 11.69 -3.39
N ALA A 101 6.01 12.41 -2.85
CA ALA A 101 4.72 12.64 -3.48
C ALA A 101 4.82 13.48 -4.76
N THR A 102 5.62 14.55 -4.75
CA THR A 102 5.64 15.52 -5.85
C THR A 102 6.61 15.19 -6.97
N GLY A 103 7.72 14.50 -6.69
CA GLY A 103 8.71 14.21 -7.73
C GLY A 103 9.59 12.99 -7.47
N GLY A 104 9.62 12.49 -6.23
CA GLY A 104 10.48 11.38 -5.84
C GLY A 104 10.10 10.04 -6.49
N TYR A 105 8.84 9.86 -6.87
CA TYR A 105 8.34 8.65 -7.56
C TYR A 105 7.90 8.87 -9.01
N SER A 106 7.85 10.11 -9.50
CA SER A 106 7.49 10.38 -10.90
C SER A 106 8.05 11.72 -11.34
N ALA A 107 9.00 11.72 -12.28
CA ALA A 107 9.49 12.97 -12.85
C ALA A 107 8.41 13.68 -13.67
N ILE A 108 7.47 12.95 -14.29
CA ILE A 108 6.32 13.52 -14.99
C ILE A 108 5.49 14.40 -14.05
N VAL A 109 5.17 13.89 -12.86
CA VAL A 109 4.44 14.65 -11.84
C VAL A 109 5.27 15.86 -11.41
N GLY A 110 6.56 15.70 -11.12
CA GLY A 110 7.43 16.80 -10.70
C GLY A 110 7.52 17.92 -11.74
N ILE A 111 7.80 17.58 -13.00
CA ILE A 111 7.85 18.52 -14.11
C ILE A 111 6.49 19.18 -14.31
N GLY A 112 5.41 18.41 -14.30
CA GLY A 112 4.05 18.93 -14.46
C GLY A 112 3.64 19.88 -13.34
N LEU A 113 4.04 19.62 -12.10
CA LEU A 113 3.85 20.54 -10.96
C LEU A 113 4.63 21.84 -11.15
N LEU A 114 5.91 21.76 -11.53
CA LEU A 114 6.73 22.95 -11.81
C LEU A 114 6.12 23.79 -12.95
N LEU A 115 5.66 23.15 -14.02
CA LEU A 115 4.94 23.82 -15.10
C LEU A 115 3.62 24.42 -14.61
N SER A 116 2.88 23.72 -13.74
CA SER A 116 1.64 24.23 -13.17
C SER A 116 1.88 25.43 -12.24
N LEU A 117 3.01 25.51 -11.55
CA LEU A 117 3.39 26.70 -10.80
C LEU A 117 3.79 27.86 -11.73
N ALA A 118 4.54 27.59 -12.79
CA ALA A 118 5.04 28.61 -13.71
C ALA A 118 3.97 29.20 -14.63
N VAL A 119 3.06 28.36 -15.15
CA VAL A 119 2.05 28.76 -16.15
C VAL A 119 0.62 28.36 -15.79
N GLY A 120 0.43 27.55 -14.74
CA GLY A 120 -0.88 27.19 -14.21
C GLY A 120 -1.54 28.32 -13.42
N GLY A 121 -2.80 28.10 -13.04
CA GLY A 121 -3.57 29.02 -12.20
C GLY A 121 -3.71 30.43 -12.78
N ARG A 122 -3.85 30.60 -14.10
CA ARG A 122 -4.03 31.95 -14.68
C ARG A 122 -5.47 32.43 -14.59
N MET A 123 -6.41 31.50 -14.57
CA MET A 123 -7.83 31.79 -14.41
C MET A 123 -8.25 31.58 -12.95
N PRO A 124 -9.16 32.40 -12.39
CA PRO A 124 -9.63 32.26 -11.01
C PRO A 124 -10.14 30.85 -10.68
N ARG A 125 -10.95 30.26 -11.56
CA ARG A 125 -11.47 28.88 -11.42
C ARG A 125 -10.36 27.82 -11.42
N GLU A 126 -9.30 28.03 -12.18
CA GLU A 126 -8.15 27.12 -12.21
C GLU A 126 -7.42 27.16 -10.87
N ARG A 127 -7.21 28.36 -10.30
CA ARG A 127 -6.60 28.53 -8.98
C ARG A 127 -7.43 27.87 -7.88
N GLU A 128 -8.74 28.10 -7.89
CA GLU A 128 -9.68 27.51 -6.95
C GLU A 128 -9.61 25.98 -6.97
N GLY A 129 -9.67 25.37 -8.16
CA GLY A 129 -9.53 23.92 -8.31
C GLY A 129 -8.18 23.38 -7.82
N LEU A 130 -7.08 24.06 -8.15
CA LEU A 130 -5.74 23.67 -7.68
C LEU A 130 -5.64 23.74 -6.16
N TRP A 131 -6.17 24.79 -5.53
CA TRP A 131 -6.20 24.91 -4.07
C TRP A 131 -7.03 23.81 -3.41
N LEU A 132 -8.19 23.48 -3.98
CA LEU A 132 -9.03 22.39 -3.49
C LEU A 132 -8.29 21.05 -3.54
N ILE A 133 -7.65 20.74 -4.67
CA ILE A 133 -6.91 19.48 -4.85
C ILE A 133 -5.70 19.44 -3.90
N ALA A 134 -4.95 20.54 -3.76
CA ALA A 134 -3.81 20.61 -2.85
C ALA A 134 -4.24 20.44 -1.39
N ALA A 135 -5.34 21.08 -0.98
CA ALA A 135 -5.90 20.91 0.35
C ALA A 135 -6.39 19.47 0.58
N ALA A 136 -6.98 18.82 -0.42
CA ALA A 136 -7.41 17.43 -0.34
C ALA A 136 -6.23 16.44 -0.27
N ALA A 137 -5.10 16.76 -0.91
CA ALA A 137 -3.89 15.94 -0.83
C ALA A 137 -3.19 16.00 0.54
N LEU A 138 -3.36 17.10 1.26
CA LEU A 138 -2.63 17.40 2.49
C LEU A 138 -2.84 16.35 3.60
N PRO A 139 -4.08 15.93 3.97
CA PRO A 139 -4.29 14.89 4.97
C PRO A 139 -3.55 13.59 4.68
N GLN A 140 -3.57 13.15 3.41
CA GLN A 140 -2.87 11.94 2.99
C GLN A 140 -1.35 12.10 3.13
N THR A 141 -0.79 13.20 2.63
CA THR A 141 0.67 13.44 2.70
C THR A 141 1.16 13.56 4.14
N LEU A 142 0.42 14.26 5.00
CA LEU A 142 0.73 14.36 6.43
C LEU A 142 0.63 13.00 7.12
N GLY A 143 -0.40 12.22 6.79
CA GLY A 143 -0.54 10.85 7.30
C GLY A 143 0.64 9.95 6.95
N ILE A 144 1.14 10.03 5.71
CA ILE A 144 2.35 9.31 5.30
C ILE A 144 3.58 9.78 6.09
N ALA A 145 3.71 11.09 6.33
CA ALA A 145 4.80 11.63 7.15
C ALA A 145 4.73 11.09 8.58
N VAL A 146 3.54 11.06 9.19
CA VAL A 146 3.30 10.50 10.53
C VAL A 146 3.63 9.00 10.60
N GLN A 147 3.37 8.26 9.52
CA GLN A 147 3.69 6.82 9.47
C GLN A 147 5.19 6.54 9.34
N SER A 148 6.00 7.51 8.87
CA SER A 148 7.48 7.45 8.78
C SER A 148 8.12 6.22 8.09
N LYS A 149 7.35 5.43 7.33
CA LYS A 149 7.85 4.22 6.62
C LYS A 149 8.07 4.41 5.13
N PHE A 150 7.31 5.34 4.53
CA PHE A 150 7.49 5.78 3.13
C PHE A 150 7.56 4.68 2.06
N PHE A 151 6.92 3.52 2.25
CA PHE A 151 6.75 2.53 1.19
C PHE A 151 6.03 3.14 -0.01
N ALA A 152 6.41 2.76 -1.24
CA ALA A 152 5.86 3.34 -2.47
C ALA A 152 4.32 3.24 -2.52
N TYR A 153 3.73 2.13 -2.04
CA TYR A 153 2.28 1.94 -2.02
C TYR A 153 1.53 2.92 -1.10
N HIS A 154 2.19 3.55 -0.11
CA HIS A 154 1.58 4.60 0.70
C HIS A 154 1.18 5.82 -0.13
N PHE A 155 1.91 6.07 -1.21
CA PHE A 155 1.70 7.19 -2.12
C PHE A 155 0.71 6.89 -3.23
N GLY A 156 0.24 5.65 -3.36
CA GLY A 156 -0.75 5.27 -4.38
C GLY A 156 -2.02 6.12 -4.32
N ALA A 157 -2.47 6.48 -3.12
CA ALA A 157 -3.61 7.39 -2.93
C ALA A 157 -3.26 8.88 -3.13
N THR A 158 -1.98 9.26 -3.01
CA THR A 158 -1.52 10.65 -3.23
C THR A 158 -1.32 10.95 -4.71
N LEU A 159 -0.90 9.95 -5.49
CA LEU A 159 -0.55 10.09 -6.89
C LEU A 159 -1.67 10.72 -7.74
N PRO A 160 -2.96 10.34 -7.63
CA PRO A 160 -4.03 11.01 -8.37
C PRO A 160 -4.13 12.51 -8.08
N PHE A 161 -3.96 12.94 -6.82
CA PHE A 161 -3.96 14.36 -6.48
C PHE A 161 -2.79 15.09 -7.11
N CYS A 162 -1.58 14.54 -7.00
CA CYS A 162 -0.39 15.14 -7.60
C CYS A 162 -0.48 15.19 -9.12
N ALA A 163 -1.05 14.16 -9.75
CA ALA A 163 -1.30 14.13 -11.19
C ALA A 163 -2.31 15.22 -11.62
N LEU A 164 -3.39 15.41 -10.86
CA LEU A 164 -4.37 16.47 -11.11
C LEU A 164 -3.76 17.86 -10.93
N LEU A 165 -2.89 18.06 -9.92
CA LEU A 165 -2.15 19.30 -9.73
C LEU A 165 -1.14 19.55 -10.86
N ALA A 166 -0.54 18.50 -11.41
CA ALA A 166 0.43 18.57 -12.51
C ALA A 166 -0.23 18.79 -13.89
N ALA A 167 -1.50 18.40 -14.04
CA ALA A 167 -2.19 18.34 -15.32
C ALA A 167 -2.27 19.70 -16.06
N PRO A 168 -2.57 20.85 -15.42
CA PRO A 168 -2.67 22.11 -16.15
C PRO A 168 -1.35 22.56 -16.79
N GLY A 169 -0.22 22.33 -16.09
CA GLY A 169 1.12 22.62 -16.59
C GLY A 169 1.47 21.76 -17.81
N LEU A 170 1.26 20.44 -17.72
CA LEU A 170 1.49 19.52 -18.83
C LEU A 170 0.58 19.82 -20.02
N TRP A 171 -0.70 20.12 -19.76
CA TRP A 171 -1.65 20.51 -20.81
C TRP A 171 -1.22 21.78 -21.55
N LYS A 172 -0.80 22.82 -20.82
CA LYS A 172 -0.31 24.07 -21.42
C LYS A 172 0.98 23.86 -22.20
N ALA A 173 1.89 23.04 -21.70
CA ALA A 173 3.10 22.65 -22.43
C ALA A 173 2.77 21.90 -23.73
N TRP A 174 1.84 20.95 -23.69
CA TRP A 174 1.33 20.27 -24.88
C TRP A 174 0.72 21.25 -25.89
N ARG A 175 -0.14 22.16 -25.43
CA ARG A 175 -0.75 23.20 -26.29
C ARG A 175 0.29 24.12 -26.93
N TRP A 176 1.39 24.40 -26.23
CA TRP A 176 2.50 25.17 -26.79
C TRP A 176 3.29 24.35 -27.83
N ALA A 177 3.57 23.09 -27.52
CA ALA A 177 4.23 22.16 -28.44
C ALA A 177 3.45 22.02 -29.75
N GLN A 178 2.12 21.98 -29.72
CA GLN A 178 1.26 21.95 -30.92
C GLN A 178 1.37 23.21 -31.82
N ARG A 179 1.89 24.33 -31.31
CA ARG A 179 2.08 25.56 -32.11
C ARG A 179 3.39 25.56 -32.88
N VAL A 180 4.39 24.84 -32.36
CA VAL A 180 5.58 24.50 -33.14
C VAL A 180 5.10 23.49 -34.18
N ARG A 181 5.57 23.57 -35.43
CA ARG A 181 5.15 22.69 -36.54
C ARG A 181 5.43 21.21 -36.21
N TRP A 182 5.43 20.32 -37.20
CA TRP A 182 5.61 18.86 -37.10
C TRP A 182 6.65 18.31 -36.08
N VAL A 183 7.58 19.13 -35.56
CA VAL A 183 8.57 18.80 -34.52
C VAL A 183 8.03 18.88 -33.08
N GLY A 184 7.07 19.77 -32.77
CA GLY A 184 6.71 20.08 -31.39
C GLY A 184 6.05 18.93 -30.62
N ALA A 185 5.01 18.32 -31.21
CA ALA A 185 4.33 17.17 -30.61
C ALA A 185 5.26 15.95 -30.41
N PRO A 186 6.12 15.57 -31.39
CA PRO A 186 7.13 14.54 -31.17
C PRO A 186 8.10 14.87 -30.03
N LEU A 187 8.63 16.09 -29.96
CA LEU A 187 9.52 16.48 -28.87
C LEU A 187 8.86 16.39 -27.49
N PHE A 188 7.58 16.79 -27.38
CA PHE A 188 6.82 16.62 -26.15
C PHE A 188 6.67 15.14 -25.79
N GLY A 189 6.33 14.28 -26.76
CA GLY A 189 6.21 12.84 -26.55
C GLY A 189 7.52 12.19 -26.09
N VAL A 190 8.63 12.53 -26.75
CA VAL A 190 9.98 12.08 -26.35
C VAL A 190 10.34 12.58 -24.96
N GLY A 191 10.05 13.85 -24.65
CA GLY A 191 10.27 14.41 -23.33
C GLY A 191 9.46 13.71 -22.23
N LEU A 192 8.22 13.32 -22.52
CA LEU A 192 7.38 12.57 -21.59
C LEU A 192 7.92 11.15 -21.34
N LEU A 193 8.39 10.47 -22.39
CA LEU A 193 9.03 9.16 -22.28
C LEU A 193 10.34 9.24 -21.49
N ALA A 194 11.17 10.25 -21.77
CA ALA A 194 12.39 10.51 -21.02
C ALA A 194 12.10 10.80 -19.54
N ALA A 195 11.05 11.58 -19.24
CA ALA A 195 10.63 11.81 -17.86
C ALA A 195 10.09 10.53 -17.18
N ALA A 196 9.35 9.69 -17.92
CA ALA A 196 8.92 8.39 -17.40
C ALA A 196 10.11 7.51 -17.05
N ASP A 197 11.15 7.47 -17.90
CA ASP A 197 12.32 6.64 -17.68
C ASP A 197 13.26 7.18 -16.59
N ALA A 198 13.39 8.50 -16.49
CA ALA A 198 14.26 9.15 -15.52
C ALA A 198 13.87 8.87 -14.06
N ARG A 199 12.57 8.70 -13.76
CA ARG A 199 12.13 8.43 -12.39
C ARG A 199 10.73 7.81 -12.30
N THR A 200 10.64 6.66 -11.62
CA THR A 200 9.38 5.94 -11.38
C THR A 200 9.25 5.45 -9.93
N ALA A 201 8.07 5.01 -9.53
CA ALA A 201 7.81 4.48 -8.18
C ALA A 201 8.58 3.19 -7.85
N THR A 202 9.17 2.55 -8.86
CA THR A 202 10.00 1.35 -8.76
C THR A 202 11.48 1.73 -8.77
N VAL A 203 11.89 2.67 -7.91
CA VAL A 203 13.29 3.12 -7.81
C VAL A 203 14.22 2.03 -7.27
N ASP A 204 13.66 1.04 -6.59
CA ASP A 204 14.40 -0.05 -5.94
C ASP A 204 14.71 -1.22 -6.90
N LEU A 205 14.29 -1.11 -8.17
CA LEU A 205 14.61 -2.09 -9.21
C LEU A 205 15.85 -1.65 -9.99
N SER A 206 16.74 -2.60 -10.30
CA SER A 206 18.00 -2.35 -11.04
C SER A 206 17.78 -1.85 -12.47
N GLU A 207 16.64 -2.16 -13.08
CA GLU A 207 16.31 -1.81 -14.44
C GLU A 207 15.67 -0.43 -14.57
N THR A 208 15.65 0.14 -15.78
CA THR A 208 14.86 1.34 -16.06
C THR A 208 13.39 1.01 -16.35
N PHE A 209 12.54 2.03 -16.35
CA PHE A 209 11.12 1.84 -16.68
C PHE A 209 10.91 1.32 -18.10
N LEU A 210 11.66 1.84 -19.07
CA LEU A 210 11.56 1.39 -20.45
C LEU A 210 12.05 -0.06 -20.62
N GLN A 211 13.12 -0.45 -19.93
CA GLN A 211 13.61 -1.83 -19.94
C GLN A 211 12.56 -2.81 -19.43
N ARG A 212 11.94 -2.53 -18.27
CA ARG A 212 10.87 -3.35 -17.71
C ARG A 212 9.62 -3.38 -18.61
N SER A 213 9.25 -2.22 -19.16
CA SER A 213 8.10 -2.13 -20.06
C SER A 213 8.32 -2.97 -21.30
N TRP A 214 9.52 -2.90 -21.89
CA TRP A 214 9.91 -3.72 -23.02
C TRP A 214 9.89 -5.21 -22.68
N LYS A 215 10.46 -5.63 -21.54
CA LYS A 215 10.40 -7.03 -21.08
C LYS A 215 8.97 -7.55 -21.00
N ARG A 216 8.06 -6.79 -20.36
CA ARG A 216 6.62 -7.16 -20.26
C ARG A 216 5.96 -7.23 -21.62
N THR A 217 6.13 -6.21 -22.46
CA THR A 217 5.53 -6.17 -23.79
C THR A 217 6.05 -7.30 -24.67
N HIS A 218 7.34 -7.57 -24.64
CA HIS A 218 7.94 -8.68 -25.37
C HIS A 218 7.38 -10.03 -24.89
N ALA A 219 7.39 -10.31 -23.58
CA ALA A 219 6.83 -11.55 -23.04
C ALA A 219 5.33 -11.72 -23.34
N LEU A 220 4.57 -10.62 -23.38
CA LEU A 220 3.16 -10.65 -23.75
C LEU A 220 2.95 -10.98 -25.23
N LEU A 221 3.74 -10.36 -26.13
CA LEU A 221 3.56 -10.47 -27.58
C LEU A 221 4.16 -11.75 -28.17
N THR A 222 5.30 -12.20 -27.65
CA THR A 222 6.07 -13.30 -28.24
C THR A 222 6.35 -14.45 -27.28
N GLY A 223 6.15 -14.24 -25.97
CA GLY A 223 6.48 -15.22 -24.94
C GLY A 223 5.41 -16.27 -24.69
N THR A 224 5.87 -17.44 -24.23
CA THR A 224 5.03 -18.52 -23.69
C THR A 224 4.44 -18.14 -22.33
N ALA A 225 3.51 -18.95 -21.80
CA ALA A 225 2.99 -18.77 -20.44
C ALA A 225 4.12 -18.84 -19.39
N GLN A 226 5.11 -19.72 -19.59
CA GLN A 226 6.27 -19.84 -18.72
C GLN A 226 7.18 -18.61 -18.79
N ASP A 227 7.37 -18.02 -19.98
CA ASP A 227 8.14 -16.79 -20.13
C ASP A 227 7.47 -15.62 -19.40
N ARG A 228 6.14 -15.52 -19.49
CA ARG A 228 5.37 -14.49 -18.77
C ARG A 228 5.47 -14.68 -17.27
N ALA A 229 5.27 -15.90 -16.77
CA ALA A 229 5.41 -16.19 -15.34
C ALA A 229 6.82 -15.88 -14.82
N ARG A 230 7.87 -16.17 -15.62
CA ARG A 230 9.26 -15.81 -15.27
C ARG A 230 9.45 -14.30 -15.22
N VAL A 231 8.96 -13.56 -16.21
CA VAL A 231 9.05 -12.10 -16.26
C VAL A 231 8.25 -11.46 -15.12
N ASP A 232 7.06 -11.98 -14.81
CA ASP A 232 6.29 -11.52 -13.65
C ASP A 232 7.03 -11.84 -12.34
N GLY A 233 7.59 -13.05 -12.20
CA GLY A 233 8.47 -13.44 -11.11
C GLY A 233 9.60 -12.45 -10.86
N GLU A 234 10.28 -12.03 -11.93
CA GLU A 234 11.37 -11.06 -11.88
C GLU A 234 10.87 -9.65 -11.55
N LEU A 235 9.82 -9.17 -12.20
CA LEU A 235 9.40 -7.76 -12.14
C LEU A 235 8.49 -7.41 -10.96
N TYR A 236 7.92 -8.42 -10.29
CA TYR A 236 7.16 -8.25 -9.05
C TYR A 236 7.96 -8.64 -7.80
N THR A 237 9.21 -9.06 -7.95
CA THR A 237 10.14 -9.26 -6.83
C THR A 237 10.81 -7.91 -6.51
N VAL A 238 10.56 -7.38 -5.32
CA VAL A 238 11.07 -6.05 -4.88
C VAL A 238 11.40 -6.11 -3.40
N ALA A 239 12.58 -5.60 -3.03
CA ALA A 239 13.13 -5.78 -1.68
C ALA A 239 13.18 -7.28 -1.34
N ASP A 240 12.73 -7.68 -0.16
CA ASP A 240 12.74 -9.08 0.26
C ASP A 240 11.45 -9.84 -0.12
N VAL A 241 10.54 -9.22 -0.89
CA VAL A 241 9.33 -9.90 -1.41
C VAL A 241 9.69 -10.65 -2.69
N HIS A 242 9.51 -11.97 -2.71
CA HIS A 242 9.89 -12.83 -3.84
C HIS A 242 8.66 -13.45 -4.53
N TYR A 243 8.04 -12.70 -5.46
CA TYR A 243 6.81 -13.13 -6.15
C TYR A 243 6.93 -14.50 -6.84
N GLY A 244 8.06 -14.76 -7.51
CA GLY A 244 8.33 -16.05 -8.13
C GLY A 244 8.28 -17.23 -7.13
N ALA A 245 8.98 -17.09 -6.00
CA ALA A 245 8.98 -18.06 -4.91
C ALA A 245 7.58 -18.29 -4.36
N ASN A 246 6.84 -17.21 -4.11
CA ASN A 246 5.47 -17.27 -3.60
C ASN A 246 4.56 -18.09 -4.51
N MET A 247 4.69 -17.93 -5.84
CA MET A 247 3.90 -18.71 -6.81
C MET A 247 4.31 -20.19 -6.85
N LEU A 248 5.60 -20.49 -6.66
CA LEU A 248 6.08 -21.88 -6.56
C LEU A 248 5.58 -22.55 -5.28
N VAL A 249 5.66 -21.88 -4.12
CA VAL A 249 5.10 -22.35 -2.86
C VAL A 249 3.58 -22.54 -3.00
N ALA A 250 2.88 -21.60 -3.61
CA ALA A 250 1.44 -21.71 -3.81
C ALA A 250 1.05 -22.91 -4.67
N ALA A 251 1.78 -23.15 -5.78
CA ALA A 251 1.58 -24.32 -6.63
C ALA A 251 1.90 -25.63 -5.89
N TRP A 252 2.95 -25.64 -5.06
CA TRP A 252 3.29 -26.79 -4.23
C TRP A 252 2.17 -27.09 -3.23
N LEU A 253 1.65 -26.07 -2.52
CA LEU A 253 0.53 -26.24 -1.59
C LEU A 253 -0.70 -26.82 -2.30
N GLN A 254 -1.03 -26.32 -3.50
CA GLN A 254 -2.15 -26.83 -4.28
C GLN A 254 -2.03 -28.30 -4.65
N GLN A 255 -0.81 -28.80 -4.84
CA GLN A 255 -0.53 -30.18 -5.22
C GLN A 255 -0.42 -31.13 -4.01
N ASN A 256 -0.17 -30.60 -2.82
CA ASN A 256 0.16 -31.39 -1.62
C ASN A 256 -0.83 -31.21 -0.45
N THR A 257 -1.92 -30.46 -0.65
CA THR A 257 -2.98 -30.25 0.35
C THR A 257 -4.34 -30.22 -0.32
N GLU A 258 -5.38 -30.57 0.42
CA GLU A 258 -6.77 -30.46 -0.03
C GLU A 258 -7.26 -29.00 0.01
N PRO A 259 -8.27 -28.63 -0.79
CA PRO A 259 -8.80 -27.25 -0.82
C PRO A 259 -9.28 -26.70 0.53
N ASP A 260 -9.76 -27.58 1.41
CA ASP A 260 -10.29 -27.22 2.74
C ASP A 260 -9.21 -27.25 3.84
N ASP A 261 -8.01 -27.75 3.53
CA ASP A 261 -6.88 -27.74 4.47
C ASP A 261 -6.46 -26.31 4.80
N THR A 262 -5.98 -26.14 6.02
CA THR A 262 -5.42 -24.87 6.45
C THR A 262 -3.90 -24.88 6.40
N VAL A 263 -3.32 -23.73 6.10
CA VAL A 263 -1.87 -23.53 6.05
C VAL A 263 -1.51 -22.37 6.95
N PHE A 264 -0.27 -22.35 7.47
CA PHE A 264 0.22 -21.22 8.24
C PHE A 264 1.55 -20.73 7.67
N ILE A 265 1.64 -19.42 7.44
CA ILE A 265 2.84 -18.78 6.93
C ILE A 265 3.51 -18.05 8.08
N TRP A 266 4.62 -18.60 8.55
CA TRP A 266 5.55 -17.90 9.43
C TRP A 266 6.53 -17.10 8.56
N GLY A 267 6.06 -15.94 8.11
CA GLY A 267 6.75 -15.08 7.15
C GLY A 267 6.08 -13.73 6.99
N PHE A 268 6.59 -12.95 6.04
CA PHE A 268 6.04 -11.66 5.60
C PHE A 268 5.29 -11.77 4.25
N GLU A 269 4.98 -12.99 3.80
CA GLU A 269 4.39 -13.27 2.49
C GLU A 269 2.94 -13.83 2.53
N PRO A 270 1.94 -13.06 3.02
CA PRO A 270 0.54 -13.50 3.09
C PRO A 270 -0.09 -13.75 1.71
N HIS A 271 0.55 -13.27 0.63
CA HIS A 271 0.11 -13.48 -0.74
C HIS A 271 -0.05 -14.97 -1.10
N VAL A 272 0.79 -15.84 -0.50
CA VAL A 272 0.72 -17.29 -0.74
C VAL A 272 -0.64 -17.88 -0.36
N HIS A 273 -1.35 -17.36 0.65
CA HIS A 273 -2.71 -17.80 0.97
C HIS A 273 -3.68 -17.60 -0.20
N VAL A 274 -3.65 -16.40 -0.80
CA VAL A 274 -4.53 -16.05 -1.92
C VAL A 274 -4.14 -16.83 -3.17
N ALA A 275 -2.85 -16.90 -3.48
CA ALA A 275 -2.35 -17.59 -4.66
C ALA A 275 -2.58 -19.11 -4.61
N SER A 276 -2.45 -19.73 -3.44
CA SER A 276 -2.72 -21.16 -3.24
C SER A 276 -4.21 -21.47 -3.11
N GLY A 277 -5.03 -20.49 -2.72
CA GLY A 277 -6.43 -20.71 -2.36
C GLY A 277 -6.57 -21.53 -1.08
N ARG A 278 -5.63 -21.40 -0.13
CA ARG A 278 -5.66 -22.09 1.17
C ARG A 278 -5.96 -21.12 2.30
N ARG A 279 -6.83 -21.55 3.21
CA ARG A 279 -7.23 -20.73 4.35
C ARG A 279 -6.09 -20.65 5.37
N PRO A 280 -5.88 -19.49 6.01
CA PRO A 280 -4.93 -19.39 7.11
C PRO A 280 -5.42 -20.20 8.32
N ALA A 281 -4.51 -20.89 9.00
CA ALA A 281 -4.81 -21.65 10.20
C ALA A 281 -5.08 -20.78 11.45
N SER A 282 -4.63 -19.52 11.41
CA SER A 282 -4.81 -18.52 12.47
C SER A 282 -5.40 -17.22 11.91
N ARG A 283 -5.89 -16.34 12.79
CA ARG A 283 -6.19 -14.95 12.44
C ARG A 283 -4.98 -14.17 11.92
N PHE A 284 -3.78 -14.60 12.28
CA PHE A 284 -2.53 -14.00 11.81
C PHE A 284 -2.16 -14.60 10.45
N ILE A 285 -2.15 -13.77 9.42
CA ILE A 285 -1.77 -14.18 8.04
C ILE A 285 -0.27 -13.98 7.75
N TYR A 286 0.48 -13.48 8.73
CA TYR A 286 1.91 -13.14 8.69
C TYR A 286 2.40 -12.96 10.14
N ASN A 287 3.72 -12.98 10.37
CA ASN A 287 4.28 -13.12 11.74
C ASN A 287 4.77 -11.82 12.42
N VAL A 288 4.51 -10.63 11.85
CA VAL A 288 4.95 -9.37 12.46
C VAL A 288 4.42 -9.14 13.87
N PRO A 289 3.13 -9.40 14.18
CA PRO A 289 2.63 -9.24 15.54
C PRO A 289 3.43 -10.04 16.58
N GLN A 290 3.95 -11.22 16.21
CA GLN A 290 4.74 -12.09 17.08
C GLN A 290 6.21 -11.66 17.19
N ARG A 291 6.68 -10.77 16.30
CA ARG A 291 8.08 -10.28 16.21
C ARG A 291 8.28 -8.92 16.87
N VAL A 292 7.24 -8.08 16.97
CA VAL A 292 7.35 -6.72 17.53
C VAL A 292 7.38 -6.73 19.05
N ALA A 293 8.37 -6.04 19.64
CA ALA A 293 8.61 -6.06 21.09
C ALA A 293 7.42 -5.54 21.94
N TRP A 294 6.55 -4.70 21.38
CA TRP A 294 5.43 -4.08 22.11
C TRP A 294 4.15 -4.93 22.14
N GLU A 295 4.06 -6.03 21.36
CA GLU A 295 2.86 -6.90 21.30
C GLU A 295 3.18 -8.40 21.34
N ASN A 296 4.45 -8.78 21.15
CA ASN A 296 4.85 -10.16 20.85
C ASN A 296 4.21 -11.20 21.76
N GLN A 297 4.21 -11.01 23.08
CA GLN A 297 3.72 -12.01 24.03
C GLN A 297 2.24 -12.35 23.79
N TRP A 298 1.37 -11.33 23.75
CA TRP A 298 -0.05 -11.54 23.49
C TRP A 298 -0.29 -12.20 22.14
N ALA A 299 0.43 -11.73 21.10
CA ALA A 299 0.28 -12.26 19.74
C ALA A 299 0.79 -13.70 19.60
N ARG A 300 1.84 -14.07 20.36
CA ARG A 300 2.40 -15.42 20.44
C ARG A 300 1.43 -16.36 21.15
N ASP A 301 0.88 -15.94 22.28
CA ASP A 301 -0.10 -16.72 23.04
C ASP A 301 -1.37 -16.98 22.21
N LYS A 302 -1.88 -15.94 21.53
CA LYS A 302 -3.04 -16.05 20.64
C LYS A 302 -2.78 -16.88 19.40
N LEU A 303 -1.58 -16.80 18.82
CA LEU A 303 -1.20 -17.65 17.71
C LEU A 303 -1.22 -19.13 18.13
N LEU A 304 -0.61 -19.47 19.27
CA LEU A 304 -0.60 -20.85 19.75
C LEU A 304 -2.01 -21.35 20.11
N GLU A 305 -2.88 -20.51 20.65
CA GLU A 305 -4.30 -20.83 20.86
C GLU A 305 -4.99 -21.19 19.52
N ASP A 306 -4.85 -20.33 18.51
CA ASP A 306 -5.44 -20.55 17.19
C ASP A 306 -4.90 -21.83 16.54
N LEU A 307 -3.57 -22.05 16.55
CA LEU A 307 -2.92 -23.22 15.93
C LEU A 307 -3.26 -24.54 16.64
N ARG A 308 -3.48 -24.52 17.96
CA ARG A 308 -3.97 -25.71 18.69
C ARG A 308 -5.42 -26.02 18.37
N HIS A 309 -6.24 -25.00 18.17
CA HIS A 309 -7.66 -25.18 17.83
C HIS A 309 -7.85 -25.63 16.38
N ASN A 310 -7.04 -25.10 15.46
CA ASN A 310 -7.12 -25.35 14.04
C ASN A 310 -5.71 -25.60 13.47
N PRO A 311 -5.15 -26.81 13.65
CA PRO A 311 -3.80 -27.11 13.21
C PRO A 311 -3.69 -27.05 11.68
N PRO A 312 -2.67 -26.35 11.12
CA PRO A 312 -2.38 -26.37 9.70
C PRO A 312 -1.86 -27.74 9.25
N GLU A 313 -2.11 -28.11 8.00
CA GLU A 313 -1.43 -29.27 7.40
C GLU A 313 -0.01 -28.92 6.96
N VAL A 314 0.22 -27.66 6.59
CA VAL A 314 1.53 -27.16 6.19
C VAL A 314 1.87 -25.85 6.89
N ILE A 315 3.08 -25.79 7.45
CA ILE A 315 3.69 -24.57 7.96
C ILE A 315 4.79 -24.17 6.98
N VAL A 316 4.70 -22.95 6.48
CA VAL A 316 5.70 -22.35 5.59
C VAL A 316 6.53 -21.38 6.41
N VAL A 317 7.83 -21.59 6.51
CA VAL A 317 8.77 -20.71 7.22
C VAL A 317 9.62 -19.97 6.20
N GLU A 318 9.56 -18.64 6.23
CA GLU A 318 10.33 -17.78 5.34
C GLU A 318 11.70 -17.43 5.94
N HIS A 319 12.69 -17.26 5.07
CA HIS A 319 14.06 -16.84 5.39
C HIS A 319 14.37 -15.52 4.67
N GLY A 320 15.25 -14.71 5.25
CA GLY A 320 15.74 -13.47 4.61
C GLY A 320 14.78 -12.29 4.61
N ASP A 321 13.56 -12.41 5.16
CA ASP A 321 12.57 -11.32 5.25
C ASP A 321 12.87 -10.31 6.37
N VAL A 322 14.00 -9.61 6.21
CA VAL A 322 14.55 -8.68 7.21
C VAL A 322 13.98 -7.27 7.00
N PHE A 323 12.92 -6.94 7.76
CA PHE A 323 12.29 -5.61 7.71
C PHE A 323 12.35 -4.84 9.04
N PRO A 324 13.49 -4.21 9.40
CA PRO A 324 13.61 -3.44 10.66
C PRO A 324 12.63 -2.28 10.78
N LEU A 325 12.21 -1.67 9.66
CA LEU A 325 11.19 -0.61 9.64
C LEU A 325 9.78 -1.12 10.01
N VAL A 326 9.59 -2.44 10.02
CA VAL A 326 8.33 -3.13 10.31
C VAL A 326 8.39 -3.74 11.71
N THR A 327 9.45 -4.48 12.02
CA THR A 327 9.58 -5.27 13.26
C THR A 327 10.36 -4.56 14.37
N GLY A 328 11.21 -3.59 14.04
CA GLY A 328 12.12 -2.94 14.97
C GLY A 328 13.39 -3.75 15.29
N ASN A 329 13.61 -4.87 14.60
CA ASN A 329 14.80 -5.73 14.75
C ASN A 329 15.33 -6.19 13.38
N HIS A 330 16.48 -6.85 13.36
CA HIS A 330 17.13 -7.31 12.13
C HIS A 330 17.01 -8.83 11.92
N ASP A 331 16.15 -9.48 12.69
CA ASP A 331 15.91 -10.91 12.57
C ASP A 331 14.92 -11.15 11.43
N ASP A 332 15.17 -12.17 10.62
CA ASP A 332 14.18 -12.71 9.69
C ASP A 332 13.18 -13.63 10.41
N SER A 333 12.24 -14.19 9.68
CA SER A 333 11.23 -15.09 10.22
C SER A 333 11.83 -16.38 10.76
N ALA A 334 12.72 -17.04 10.01
CA ALA A 334 13.39 -18.25 10.47
C ALA A 334 14.17 -18.05 11.78
N ARG A 335 14.90 -16.95 11.93
CA ARG A 335 15.59 -16.59 13.17
C ARG A 335 14.59 -16.30 14.30
N ALA A 336 13.53 -15.54 14.02
CA ALA A 336 12.50 -15.25 15.01
C ALA A 336 11.77 -16.51 15.52
N LEU A 337 11.69 -17.57 14.70
CA LEU A 337 11.16 -18.87 15.12
C LEU A 337 12.07 -19.54 16.17
N MET A 338 13.39 -19.42 16.02
CA MET A 338 14.37 -19.95 17.00
C MET A 338 14.20 -19.31 18.39
N ASP A 339 13.79 -18.03 18.42
CA ASP A 339 13.52 -17.27 19.63
C ASP A 339 12.06 -17.40 20.13
N PHE A 340 11.33 -18.39 19.60
CA PHE A 340 9.97 -18.73 20.02
C PHE A 340 9.87 -20.25 20.37
N PRO A 341 10.40 -20.67 21.52
CA PRO A 341 10.55 -22.08 21.87
C PRO A 341 9.20 -22.81 22.00
N GLU A 342 8.13 -22.13 22.41
CA GLU A 342 6.80 -22.73 22.53
C GLU A 342 6.22 -23.13 21.17
N LEU A 343 6.45 -22.31 20.13
CA LEU A 343 6.05 -22.64 18.76
C LEU A 343 6.91 -23.77 18.20
N GLN A 344 8.22 -23.75 18.43
CA GLN A 344 9.10 -24.86 18.03
C GLN A 344 8.70 -26.18 18.68
N ALA A 345 8.40 -26.18 19.98
CA ALA A 345 7.94 -27.36 20.69
C ALA A 345 6.60 -27.87 20.13
N TRP A 346 5.66 -26.97 19.85
CA TRP A 346 4.39 -27.32 19.22
C TRP A 346 4.55 -27.86 17.79
N MET A 347 5.56 -27.38 17.04
CA MET A 347 5.91 -27.88 15.71
C MET A 347 6.59 -29.27 15.72
N GLY A 348 6.76 -29.92 16.88
CA GLY A 348 7.42 -31.23 16.99
C GLY A 348 6.76 -32.36 16.16
N ASP A 349 5.46 -32.21 15.86
CA ASP A 349 4.68 -33.13 15.03
C ASP A 349 4.78 -32.83 13.52
N TYR A 350 5.55 -31.81 13.14
CA TYR A 350 5.81 -31.46 11.76
C TYR A 350 7.21 -31.94 11.33
N SER A 351 7.39 -32.17 10.04
CA SER A 351 8.67 -32.54 9.45
C SER A 351 8.94 -31.71 8.21
N LEU A 352 10.19 -31.27 8.06
CA LEU A 352 10.63 -30.57 6.85
C LEU A 352 10.47 -31.52 5.66
N ARG A 353 9.62 -31.13 4.71
CA ARG A 353 9.31 -31.92 3.52
C ARG A 353 10.04 -31.43 2.29
N ASP A 354 10.12 -30.11 2.13
CA ASP A 354 10.67 -29.46 0.94
C ASP A 354 11.25 -28.09 1.28
N ARG A 355 12.09 -27.57 0.38
CA ARG A 355 12.61 -26.21 0.41
C ARG A 355 12.47 -25.57 -0.97
N ILE A 356 11.74 -24.48 -1.04
CA ILE A 356 11.51 -23.71 -2.26
C ILE A 356 12.16 -22.35 -2.08
N GLN A 357 13.36 -22.18 -2.65
CA GLN A 357 14.15 -20.96 -2.47
C GLN A 357 14.33 -20.63 -0.97
N ASP A 358 13.78 -19.52 -0.51
CA ASP A 358 13.88 -19.03 0.86
C ASP A 358 12.74 -19.52 1.78
N PHE A 359 12.00 -20.54 1.35
CA PHE A 359 10.90 -21.12 2.13
C PHE A 359 11.18 -22.56 2.52
N ASP A 360 11.07 -22.86 3.81
CA ASP A 360 11.01 -24.21 4.34
C ASP A 360 9.55 -24.64 4.52
N LEU A 361 9.19 -25.82 3.98
CA LEU A 361 7.84 -26.35 4.02
C LEU A 361 7.78 -27.54 4.99
N TYR A 362 7.14 -27.33 6.13
CA TYR A 362 6.94 -28.32 7.17
C TYR A 362 5.56 -28.93 7.06
N VAL A 363 5.49 -30.25 6.91
CA VAL A 363 4.23 -31.01 6.78
C VAL A 363 3.97 -31.79 8.05
N ARG A 364 2.72 -31.83 8.47
CA ARG A 364 2.26 -32.61 9.61
C ARG A 364 2.51 -34.11 9.37
N ARG A 365 3.00 -34.82 10.39
CA ARG A 365 3.32 -36.26 10.31
C ARG A 365 2.10 -37.17 10.30
#